data_AF-A0A2V8WMQ4-F1
#
_entry.id   AF-A0A2V8WMQ4-F1
#
_cell.length_a   1.000
_cell.length_b   1.000
_cell.length_c   1.000
_cell.angle_alpha   90.00
_cell.angle_beta   90.00
_cell.angle_gamma   90.00
#
_symmetry.space_group_name_H-M   'P 1'
#
loop_
_entity.id
_entity.type
_entity.pdbx_description
1 polymer ?
#
loop_
_entity_poly.entity_id
_entity_poly.type
_entity_poly.pdbx_seq_one_letter_code
_entity_poly.pdbx_strand_id
1 'polypeptide(L)'
;MGVVESHGRKGIEDLVTQMESVPRKKIEYKGTVFEEMDVDAILARRPAVVLVDELAHTNIPGSKHRKRYEDIQELLAAKIDVISTLNIQHIE
;
A
#
# COMPACT_ATOMS: atom_id res chain seq x y z
N MET A 1 -2.02 8.15 -3.93
CA MET A 1 -1.83 6.70 -4.12
C MET A 1 -0.89 6.17 -3.05
N GLY A 2 -1.27 5.09 -2.35
CA GLY A 2 -0.43 4.44 -1.34
C GLY A 2 0.46 3.37 -1.94
N VAL A 3 -0.14 2.32 -2.49
CA VAL A 3 0.55 1.25 -3.21
C VAL A 3 -0.34 0.70 -4.32
N VAL A 4 0.22 0.54 -5.53
CA VAL A 4 -0.44 -0.07 -6.70
C VAL A 4 0.60 -0.93 -7.42
N GLU A 5 0.22 -2.14 -7.82
CA GLU A 5 1.06 -3.09 -8.54
C GLU A 5 0.67 -3.13 -10.03
N SER A 6 1.47 -2.49 -10.88
CA SER A 6 1.20 -2.46 -12.34
C SER A 6 1.45 -3.81 -13.00
N HIS A 7 2.37 -4.61 -12.43
CA HIS A 7 2.92 -5.83 -13.03
C HIS A 7 3.37 -5.64 -14.49
N GLY A 8 3.96 -4.48 -14.82
CA GLY A 8 4.46 -4.16 -16.17
C GLY A 8 3.39 -3.81 -17.19
N ARG A 9 2.13 -3.63 -16.77
CA ARG A 9 1.04 -3.21 -17.65
C ARG A 9 1.15 -1.71 -17.89
N LYS A 10 1.69 -1.33 -19.05
CA LYS A 10 1.90 0.06 -19.46
C LYS A 10 0.69 0.97 -19.26
N GLY A 11 -0.52 0.48 -19.59
CA GLY A 11 -1.74 1.28 -19.40
C GLY A 11 -2.04 1.64 -17.93
N ILE A 12 -1.63 0.81 -16.97
CA ILE A 12 -1.75 1.11 -15.54
C ILE A 12 -0.65 2.09 -15.11
N GLU A 13 0.57 1.92 -15.61
CA GLU A 13 1.69 2.82 -15.33
C GLU A 13 1.38 4.26 -15.80
N ASP A 14 0.82 4.39 -16.99
CA ASP A 14 0.39 5.69 -17.55
C ASP A 14 -0.72 6.34 -16.69
N LEU A 15 -1.62 5.56 -16.07
CA LEU A 15 -2.62 6.09 -15.13
C LEU A 15 -2.00 6.48 -13.79
N VAL A 16 -1.07 5.67 -13.28
CA VAL A 16 -0.38 5.92 -12.01
C VAL A 16 0.41 7.22 -12.05
N THR A 17 1.07 7.54 -13.16
CA THR A 17 1.82 8.81 -13.32
C THR A 17 0.96 10.07 -13.24
N GLN A 18 -0.35 9.95 -13.44
CA GLN A 18 -1.32 11.05 -13.33
C GLN A 18 -1.85 11.22 -11.90
N MET A 19 -1.48 10.33 -10.98
CA MET A 19 -1.92 10.36 -9.59
C MET A 19 -0.78 10.80 -8.67
N GLU A 20 -1.10 11.64 -7.70
CA GLU A 20 -0.14 11.98 -6.66
C GLU A 20 0.16 10.74 -5.81
N SER A 21 1.43 10.40 -5.66
CA SER A 21 1.89 9.18 -5.01
C SER A 21 2.63 9.48 -3.70
N VAL A 22 2.47 8.61 -2.71
CA VAL A 22 3.33 8.59 -1.53
C VAL A 22 4.53 7.70 -1.86
N PRO A 23 5.78 8.17 -1.70
CA PRO A 23 6.96 7.34 -1.90
C PRO A 23 6.91 6.08 -1.02
N ARG A 24 7.30 4.94 -1.60
CA ARG A 24 7.37 3.68 -0.85
C ARG A 24 8.51 3.74 0.17
N LYS A 25 8.28 3.15 1.34
CA LYS A 25 9.29 2.99 2.37
C LYS A 25 10.23 1.86 1.99
N LYS A 26 11.53 2.11 2.00
CA LYS A 26 12.56 1.09 1.77
C LYS A 26 12.91 0.41 3.09
N ILE A 27 12.86 -0.92 3.10
CA ILE A 27 13.14 -1.74 4.29
C ILE A 27 14.18 -2.79 3.90
N GLU A 28 15.31 -2.81 4.61
CA GLU A 28 16.33 -3.84 4.42
C GLU A 28 16.00 -5.06 5.27
N TYR A 29 15.91 -6.22 4.63
CA TYR A 29 15.67 -7.49 5.30
C TYR A 29 16.49 -8.60 4.64
N LYS A 30 17.30 -9.31 5.44
CA LYS A 30 18.19 -10.40 4.99
C LYS A 30 19.10 -10.03 3.80
N GLY A 31 19.61 -8.79 3.80
CA GLY A 31 20.53 -8.29 2.77
C GLY A 31 19.84 -7.86 1.45
N THR A 32 18.51 -7.84 1.40
CA THR A 32 17.73 -7.35 0.27
C THR A 32 16.90 -6.14 0.70
N VAL A 33 16.82 -5.13 -0.16
CA VAL A 33 15.94 -3.97 0.06
C VAL A 33 14.57 -4.26 -0.56
N PHE A 34 13.54 -4.16 0.26
CA PHE A 34 12.15 -4.25 -0.15
C PHE A 34 11.49 -2.88 -0.09
N GLU A 35 10.40 -2.71 -0.85
CA GLU A 35 9.58 -1.51 -0.83
C GLU A 35 8.20 -1.84 -0.25
N GLU A 36 7.77 -1.06 0.73
CA GLU A 36 6.49 -1.19 1.41
C GLU A 36 5.72 0.13 1.40
N MET A 37 4.41 0.05 1.65
CA MET A 37 3.57 1.23 1.80
C MET A 37 4.02 2.05 3.02
N ASP A 38 4.15 3.37 2.85
CA ASP A 38 4.45 4.28 3.95
C ASP A 38 3.17 4.81 4.61
N VAL A 39 2.68 4.06 5.60
CA VAL A 39 1.44 4.38 6.34
C VAL A 39 1.55 5.74 7.03
N ASP A 40 2.69 6.04 7.65
CA ASP A 40 2.89 7.28 8.40
C ASP A 40 2.86 8.50 7.47
N ALA A 41 3.47 8.40 6.29
CA ALA A 41 3.42 9.45 5.29
C ALA A 41 2.00 9.66 4.72
N ILE A 42 1.22 8.60 4.53
CA ILE A 42 -0.19 8.71 4.11
C ILE A 42 -1.01 9.40 5.21
N LEU A 43 -0.84 9.00 6.48
CA LEU A 43 -1.52 9.59 7.62
C LEU A 43 -1.18 11.08 7.78
N ALA A 44 0.09 11.45 7.65
CA ALA A 44 0.53 12.84 7.72
C ALA A 44 -0.12 13.70 6.63
N ARG A 45 -0.29 13.13 5.43
CA ARG A 45 -0.87 13.80 4.29
C ARG A 45 -2.40 13.93 4.35
N ARG A 46 -3.10 13.03 5.06
CA ARG A 46 -4.55 13.04 5.24
C ARG A 46 -5.37 13.15 3.94
N PRO A 47 -5.14 12.27 2.94
CA PRO A 47 -6.00 12.26 1.75
C PRO A 47 -7.43 11.86 2.10
N ALA A 48 -8.40 12.27 1.29
CA ALA A 48 -9.78 11.80 1.44
C ALA A 48 -9.91 10.31 1.08
N VAL A 49 -9.21 9.87 0.03
CA VAL A 49 -9.20 8.48 -0.45
C VAL A 49 -7.77 8.05 -0.78
N VAL A 50 -7.41 6.80 -0.50
CA VAL A 50 -6.14 6.20 -0.89
C VAL A 50 -6.32 4.84 -1.57
N LEU A 51 -5.51 4.59 -2.61
CA LEU A 51 -5.44 3.31 -3.31
C LEU A 51 -4.37 2.43 -2.67
N VAL A 52 -4.74 1.20 -2.31
CA VAL A 52 -3.88 0.21 -1.66
C VAL A 52 -4.09 -1.16 -2.30
N ASP A 53 -3.15 -1.65 -3.10
CA ASP A 53 -3.22 -2.98 -3.70
C ASP A 53 -2.93 -4.11 -2.69
N GLU A 54 -3.47 -5.29 -3.00
CA GLU A 54 -3.18 -6.56 -2.33
C GLU A 54 -3.52 -6.56 -0.82
N LEU A 55 -4.81 -6.53 -0.48
CA LEU A 55 -5.30 -6.54 0.91
C LEU A 55 -4.71 -7.69 1.76
N ALA A 56 -4.48 -8.86 1.15
CA ALA A 56 -3.98 -10.04 1.84
C ALA A 56 -2.45 -10.06 2.04
N HIS A 57 -1.73 -9.06 1.51
CA HIS A 57 -0.27 -8.99 1.54
C HIS A 57 0.29 -9.09 2.98
N THR A 58 1.41 -9.80 3.11
CA THR A 58 2.17 -9.89 4.36
C THR A 58 3.32 -8.93 4.25
N ASN A 59 3.30 -7.90 5.11
CA ASN A 59 4.33 -6.87 5.09
C ASN A 59 5.70 -7.45 5.45
N ILE A 60 6.75 -6.89 4.87
CA ILE A 60 8.12 -7.28 5.17
C ILE A 60 8.46 -7.04 6.65
N PRO A 61 9.21 -7.94 7.33
CA PRO A 61 9.66 -7.70 8.69
C PRO A 61 10.43 -6.38 8.83
N GLY A 62 10.06 -5.58 9.83
CA GLY A 62 10.50 -4.19 9.98
C GLY A 62 9.45 -3.16 9.54
N SER A 63 8.39 -3.60 8.87
CA SER A 63 7.18 -2.79 8.67
C SER A 63 6.43 -2.52 9.98
N LYS A 64 5.59 -1.49 9.95
CA LYS A 64 4.81 -1.05 11.11
C LYS A 64 3.82 -2.12 11.58
N HIS A 65 3.06 -2.68 10.64
CA HIS A 65 2.16 -3.81 10.89
C HIS A 65 2.61 -5.04 10.10
N ARG A 66 2.14 -6.22 10.51
CA ARG A 66 2.53 -7.49 9.88
C ARG A 66 1.72 -7.77 8.62
N LYS A 67 0.48 -7.28 8.55
CA LYS A 67 -0.43 -7.48 7.43
C LYS A 67 -0.94 -6.16 6.87
N ARG A 68 -1.14 -6.10 5.55
CA ARG A 68 -1.62 -4.89 4.89
C ARG A 68 -3.03 -4.47 5.32
N TYR A 69 -3.89 -5.43 5.67
CA TYR A 69 -5.20 -5.09 6.22
C TYR A 69 -5.09 -4.33 7.55
N GLU A 70 -4.04 -4.53 8.35
CA GLU A 70 -3.81 -3.80 9.60
C GLU A 70 -3.40 -2.35 9.30
N ASP A 71 -2.55 -2.13 8.27
CA ASP A 71 -2.25 -0.78 7.77
C ASP A 71 -3.54 -0.07 7.31
N ILE A 72 -4.38 -0.77 6.56
CA ILE A 72 -5.67 -0.23 6.08
C ILE A 72 -6.60 0.10 7.24
N GLN A 73 -6.66 -0.74 8.27
CA GLN A 73 -7.46 -0.46 9.47
C GLN A 73 -6.99 0.82 10.17
N GLU A 74 -5.69 1.09 10.23
CA GLU A 74 -5.16 2.34 10.78
C GLU A 74 -5.57 3.56 9.93
N LEU A 75 -5.49 3.45 8.61
CA LEU A 75 -5.93 4.51 7.68
C LEU A 75 -7.44 4.80 7.82
N LEU A 76 -8.26 3.76 7.90
CA LEU A 76 -9.70 3.88 8.11
C LEU A 76 -10.03 4.49 9.49
N ALA A 77 -9.28 4.14 10.53
CA ALA A 77 -9.42 4.75 11.86
C ALA A 77 -9.12 6.26 11.83
N ALA A 78 -8.20 6.70 10.96
CA ALA A 78 -7.90 8.10 10.70
C ALA A 78 -8.91 8.81 9.76
N LYS A 79 -10.01 8.14 9.40
CA LYS A 79 -11.06 8.64 8.49
C LYS A 79 -10.57 8.89 7.06
N ILE A 80 -9.63 8.08 6.59
CA ILE A 80 -9.19 8.04 5.20
C ILE A 80 -9.90 6.86 4.53
N ASP A 81 -10.65 7.11 3.47
CA ASP A 81 -11.29 6.02 2.72
C ASP A 81 -10.24 5.23 1.93
N VAL A 82 -10.42 3.92 1.83
CA VAL A 82 -9.47 3.03 1.17
C VAL A 82 -10.15 2.24 0.07
N ILE A 83 -9.56 2.28 -1.13
CA ILE A 83 -9.91 1.38 -2.24
C ILE A 83 -8.80 0.34 -2.35
N SER A 84 -9.18 -0.94 -2.28
CA SER A 84 -8.23 -2.05 -2.28
C SER A 84 -8.63 -3.16 -3.24
N THR A 85 -7.67 -3.98 -3.61
CA THR A 85 -7.90 -5.23 -4.35
C THR A 85 -7.72 -6.43 -3.43
N LEU A 86 -8.39 -7.53 -3.74
CA LEU A 86 -8.23 -8.82 -3.08
C LEU A 86 -8.53 -9.91 -4.12
N ASN A 87 -7.67 -10.93 -4.16
CA ASN A 87 -7.97 -12.15 -4.90
C ASN A 87 -8.75 -13.11 -3.99
N ILE A 88 -9.84 -13.68 -4.50
CA ILE A 88 -10.74 -14.61 -3.78
C ILE A 88 -10.01 -15.82 -3.18
N GLN A 89 -8.85 -16.22 -3.73
CA GLN A 89 -8.03 -17.31 -3.18
C GLN A 89 -7.52 -17.07 -1.75
N HIS A 90 -7.56 -15.82 -1.26
CA HIS A 90 -7.17 -15.44 0.09
C HIS A 90 -8.37 -15.33 1.05
N ILE A 91 -9.57 -15.62 0.58
CA ILE A 91 -10.78 -15.73 1.40
C ILE A 91 -10.98 -17.22 1.69
N GLU A 92 -10.90 -17.58 2.98
CA GLU A 92 -11.33 -18.88 3.51
C GLU A 92 -12.77 -18.79 4.02
#